data_AF-A0A495IJX9-F1
#
_entry.id   AF-A0A495IJX9-F1
#
_cell.length_a   1.000
_cell.length_b   1.000
_cell.length_c   1.000
_cell.angle_alpha   90.00
_cell.angle_beta   90.00
_cell.angle_gamma   90.00
#
_symmetry.space_group_name_H-M   'P 1'
#
loop_
_entity.id
_entity.type
_entity.pdbx_description
1 polymer ?
#
loop_
_entity_poly.entity_id
_entity_poly.type
_entity_poly.pdbx_seq_one_letter_code
_entity_poly.pdbx_strand_id
1 'polypeptide(L)'
;MPSWSPATATTPVALAPTPSPLRLLTWAQRLPWWSAVLGVYAASRVFSTILLFVMYRIASANPGRWANGYVDQDPTHGFFGFLNVWDARFYTNIAQHGYPTTLAIDAAGHVEKNGWAFLPAFPWTVRILAQMTGWDTGGVAVGVATAFGALAALMLYRLLRLRVDELGALWGTTFFCFGAVGFVLEVGYAESMFLFFLFAGTWAMLTRRYEMLLWCGVLAAFTKPGALVLALALGIVVVQRYVQDREGFPPAERVRAVIAGLAIAAAGFAWPLIAAAATGHAGAYLQTEMSWWRDVLGYTPKFVPLTPWFIMATHFLGWAGVFVVLAIVGLFVWGMRKPSLRRLGTGIRAYVVSYALYLFAVFLPQESLPRLLMPLAPLVSVDSITHSTAIRRLVLFSGMALQVTCVVTMWLTGPP
;
A
#
# COMPACT_ATOMS: atom_id res chain seq x y z
N MET A 1 16.35 75.44 -42.76
CA MET A 1 16.90 74.08 -42.90
C MET A 1 17.33 73.61 -41.51
N PRO A 2 16.71 72.55 -40.95
CA PRO A 2 16.90 72.17 -39.55
C PRO A 2 18.13 71.27 -39.35
N SER A 3 18.89 71.53 -38.29
CA SER A 3 20.04 70.75 -37.82
C SER A 3 19.59 69.49 -37.07
N TRP A 4 20.10 68.34 -37.50
CA TRP A 4 19.86 67.02 -36.89
C TRP A 4 20.78 66.80 -35.67
N SER A 5 20.21 66.37 -34.55
CA SER A 5 20.95 65.86 -33.38
C SER A 5 21.19 64.35 -33.50
N PRO A 6 22.33 63.79 -33.07
CA PRO A 6 22.57 62.35 -33.14
C PRO A 6 21.85 61.60 -32.02
N ALA A 7 21.15 60.52 -32.39
CA ALA A 7 20.48 59.60 -31.48
C ALA A 7 21.50 58.77 -30.67
N THR A 8 21.25 58.66 -29.38
CA THR A 8 21.97 57.79 -28.42
C THR A 8 21.71 56.31 -28.73
N ALA A 9 22.77 55.53 -28.95
CA ALA A 9 22.70 54.10 -29.13
C ALA A 9 22.38 53.40 -27.79
N THR A 10 21.19 52.82 -27.68
CA THR A 10 20.84 51.90 -26.59
C THR A 10 21.47 50.53 -26.84
N THR A 11 22.32 50.09 -25.92
CA THR A 11 22.92 48.75 -25.96
C THR A 11 21.84 47.71 -25.64
N PRO A 12 21.65 46.65 -26.45
CA PRO A 12 20.65 45.64 -26.16
C PRO A 12 21.05 44.83 -24.93
N VAL A 13 20.15 44.77 -23.94
CA VAL A 13 20.27 43.88 -22.78
C VAL A 13 20.23 42.43 -23.27
N ALA A 14 21.33 41.70 -23.09
CA ALA A 14 21.40 40.29 -23.44
C ALA A 14 20.45 39.48 -22.52
N LEU A 15 19.33 39.03 -23.07
CA LEU A 15 18.44 38.07 -22.42
C LEU A 15 19.21 36.76 -22.19
N ALA A 16 19.26 36.28 -20.95
CA ALA A 16 19.90 35.01 -20.60
C ALA A 16 19.29 33.88 -21.45
N PRO A 17 20.11 33.00 -22.06
CA PRO A 17 19.62 31.97 -22.94
C PRO A 17 18.72 30.99 -22.16
N THR A 18 17.46 30.88 -22.58
CA THR A 18 16.55 29.83 -22.13
C THR A 18 17.16 28.47 -22.47
N PRO A 19 17.23 27.52 -21.52
CA PRO A 19 17.85 26.22 -21.77
C PRO A 19 17.09 25.50 -22.89
N SER A 20 17.82 25.11 -23.94
CA SER A 20 17.22 24.44 -25.09
C SER A 20 16.66 23.07 -24.70
N PRO A 21 15.51 22.64 -25.27
CA PRO A 21 14.87 21.36 -24.93
C PRO A 21 15.78 20.14 -25.11
N LEU A 22 16.77 20.21 -26.00
CA LEU A 22 17.77 19.17 -26.23
C LEU A 22 18.77 19.02 -25.07
N ARG A 23 19.10 20.10 -24.34
CA ARG A 23 19.95 20.03 -23.14
C ARG A 23 19.21 19.42 -21.94
N LEU A 24 17.91 19.68 -21.83
CA LEU A 24 17.07 19.08 -20.79
C LEU A 24 16.87 17.57 -21.04
N LEU A 25 16.68 17.16 -22.29
CA LEU A 25 16.59 15.75 -22.68
C LEU A 25 17.89 14.97 -22.42
N THR A 26 19.05 15.56 -22.74
CA THR A 26 20.35 14.92 -22.50
C THR A 26 20.72 14.87 -21.01
N TRP A 27 20.29 15.84 -20.20
CA TRP A 27 20.39 15.78 -18.74
C TRP A 27 19.48 14.70 -18.15
N ALA A 28 18.23 14.63 -18.61
CA ALA A 28 17.27 13.62 -18.16
C ALA A 28 17.73 12.19 -18.47
N GLN A 29 18.41 11.97 -19.59
CA GLN A 29 18.99 10.66 -19.97
C GLN A 29 20.19 10.24 -19.11
N ARG A 30 20.83 11.17 -18.38
CA ARG A 30 21.97 10.89 -17.49
C ARG A 30 21.56 10.69 -16.03
N LEU A 31 20.30 10.98 -15.70
CA LEU A 31 19.78 10.81 -14.37
C LEU A 31 19.66 9.31 -14.04
N PRO A 32 20.12 8.88 -12.85
CA PRO A 32 19.98 7.49 -12.45
C PRO A 32 18.50 7.12 -12.33
N TRP A 33 18.12 5.89 -12.66
CA TRP A 33 16.73 5.42 -12.65
C TRP A 33 15.97 5.77 -11.36
N TRP A 34 16.65 5.77 -10.20
CA TRP A 34 16.02 6.08 -8.91
C TRP A 34 15.55 7.52 -8.81
N SER A 35 16.21 8.50 -9.46
CA SER A 35 15.78 9.89 -9.40
C SER A 35 14.52 10.13 -10.22
N ALA A 36 14.34 9.40 -11.34
CA ALA A 36 13.10 9.45 -12.10
C ALA A 36 11.93 8.90 -11.28
N VAL A 37 12.12 7.78 -10.60
CA VAL A 37 11.10 7.19 -9.71
C VAL A 37 10.78 8.11 -8.53
N LEU A 38 11.79 8.68 -7.88
CA LEU A 38 11.58 9.63 -6.79
C LEU A 38 10.93 10.92 -7.26
N GLY A 39 11.22 11.38 -8.48
CA GLY A 39 10.54 12.53 -9.09
C GLY A 39 9.05 12.27 -9.31
N VAL A 40 8.69 11.09 -9.83
CA VAL A 40 7.29 10.65 -9.95
C VAL A 40 6.63 10.55 -8.58
N TYR A 41 7.31 9.94 -7.60
CA TYR A 41 6.80 9.80 -6.25
C TYR A 41 6.55 11.17 -5.61
N ALA A 42 7.52 12.08 -5.66
CA ALA A 42 7.40 13.43 -5.14
C ALA A 42 6.25 14.21 -5.80
N ALA A 43 6.10 14.12 -7.14
CA ALA A 43 4.97 14.72 -7.84
C ALA A 43 3.62 14.15 -7.36
N SER A 44 3.54 12.84 -7.11
CA SER A 44 2.33 12.23 -6.54
C SER A 44 2.05 12.70 -5.12
N ARG A 45 3.09 12.90 -4.28
CA ARG A 45 2.94 13.43 -2.92
C ARG A 45 2.41 14.84 -2.96
N VAL A 46 2.95 15.71 -3.82
CA VAL A 46 2.44 17.07 -4.00
C VAL A 46 0.96 17.04 -4.38
N PHE A 47 0.56 16.17 -5.32
CA PHE A 47 -0.84 16.01 -5.70
C PHE A 47 -1.74 15.55 -4.53
N SER A 48 -1.38 14.46 -3.85
CA SER A 48 -2.14 13.92 -2.72
C SER A 48 -2.19 14.90 -1.54
N THR A 49 -1.08 15.55 -1.22
CA THR A 49 -0.97 16.52 -0.14
C THR A 49 -1.83 17.74 -0.41
N ILE A 50 -1.84 18.28 -1.65
CA ILE A 50 -2.72 19.39 -2.03
C ILE A 50 -4.19 18.97 -1.85
N LEU A 51 -4.57 17.79 -2.34
CA LEU A 51 -5.93 17.29 -2.24
C LEU A 51 -6.38 17.13 -0.77
N LEU A 52 -5.58 16.47 0.06
CA LEU A 52 -5.85 16.29 1.49
C LEU A 52 -5.87 17.64 2.22
N PHE A 53 -4.96 18.56 1.88
CA PHE A 53 -4.91 19.89 2.48
C PHE A 53 -6.15 20.71 2.14
N VAL A 54 -6.63 20.66 0.89
CA VAL A 54 -7.89 21.31 0.50
C VAL A 54 -9.05 20.72 1.30
N MET A 55 -9.13 19.40 1.47
CA MET A 55 -10.18 18.79 2.30
C MET A 55 -10.08 19.21 3.77
N TYR A 56 -8.87 19.25 4.32
CA TYR A 56 -8.60 19.75 5.66
C TYR A 56 -9.07 21.20 5.82
N ARG A 57 -8.79 22.07 4.84
CA ARG A 57 -9.24 23.48 4.84
C ARG A 57 -10.77 23.62 4.76
N ILE A 58 -11.44 22.76 4.00
CA ILE A 58 -12.91 22.74 3.93
C ILE A 58 -13.50 22.28 5.27
N ALA A 59 -12.99 21.19 5.84
CA ALA A 59 -13.47 20.63 7.10
C ALA A 59 -13.22 21.61 8.27
N SER A 60 -12.02 22.16 8.40
CA SER A 60 -11.66 23.13 9.44
C SER A 60 -12.45 24.45 9.36
N ALA A 61 -12.86 24.88 8.16
CA ALA A 61 -13.71 26.05 7.99
C ALA A 61 -15.20 25.79 8.33
N ASN A 62 -15.60 24.54 8.52
CA ASN A 62 -16.97 24.13 8.80
C ASN A 62 -17.04 23.08 9.94
N PRO A 63 -16.68 23.44 11.18
CA PRO A 63 -16.69 22.52 12.32
C PRO A 63 -18.03 21.80 12.49
N GLY A 64 -17.99 20.51 12.82
CA GLY A 64 -19.16 19.66 13.06
C GLY A 64 -20.00 19.30 11.83
N ARG A 65 -19.71 19.84 10.64
CA ARG A 65 -20.45 19.52 9.40
C ARG A 65 -19.81 18.42 8.57
N TRP A 66 -18.49 18.29 8.61
CA TRP A 66 -17.72 17.38 7.76
C TRP A 66 -16.73 16.58 8.58
N ALA A 67 -16.19 15.52 7.97
CA ALA A 67 -15.14 14.69 8.55
C ALA A 67 -15.53 14.08 9.91
N ASN A 68 -16.81 13.85 10.19
CA ASN A 68 -17.31 13.34 11.47
C ASN A 68 -16.70 14.05 12.71
N GLY A 69 -16.35 15.34 12.59
CA GLY A 69 -15.71 16.12 13.65
C GLY A 69 -14.25 15.75 13.95
N TYR A 70 -13.56 14.94 13.12
CA TYR A 70 -12.16 14.56 13.36
C TYR A 70 -11.19 15.74 13.39
N VAL A 71 -11.55 16.86 12.76
CA VAL A 71 -10.73 18.10 12.77
C VAL A 71 -10.94 18.91 14.05
N ASP A 72 -12.01 18.60 14.79
CA ASP A 72 -12.50 19.38 15.93
C ASP A 72 -12.13 18.74 17.28
N GLN A 73 -11.59 17.52 17.29
CA GLN A 73 -11.19 16.79 18.50
C GLN A 73 -9.68 16.90 18.77
N ASP A 74 -9.29 17.07 20.04
CA ASP A 74 -7.90 16.97 20.50
C ASP A 74 -7.54 15.47 20.66
N PRO A 75 -6.39 14.93 20.16
CA PRO A 75 -5.16 15.58 19.71
C PRO A 75 -5.01 15.78 18.20
N THR A 76 -6.10 15.67 17.42
CA THR A 76 -6.05 15.76 15.95
C THR A 76 -6.08 17.19 15.41
N HIS A 77 -5.72 18.19 16.22
CA HIS A 77 -5.61 19.57 15.78
C HIS A 77 -4.52 19.73 14.70
N GLY A 78 -4.90 20.34 13.58
CA GLY A 78 -4.00 20.66 12.47
C GLY A 78 -3.98 19.61 11.35
N PHE A 79 -3.19 19.89 10.32
CA PHE A 79 -3.12 19.05 9.12
C PHE A 79 -2.57 17.64 9.42
N PHE A 80 -1.58 17.49 10.29
CA PHE A 80 -1.04 16.17 10.64
C PHE A 80 -2.05 15.32 11.43
N GLY A 81 -2.88 15.93 12.28
CA GLY A 81 -3.98 15.22 12.93
C GLY A 81 -5.03 14.71 11.93
N PHE A 82 -5.34 15.53 10.92
CA PHE A 82 -6.21 15.15 9.79
C PHE A 82 -5.68 13.96 8.98
N LEU A 83 -4.36 13.83 8.87
CA LEU A 83 -3.68 12.68 8.25
C LEU A 83 -3.56 11.46 9.19
N ASN A 84 -4.01 11.57 10.43
CA ASN A 84 -3.94 10.50 11.44
C ASN A 84 -5.33 10.09 11.97
N VAL A 85 -6.31 9.99 11.07
CA VAL A 85 -7.68 9.51 11.38
C VAL A 85 -7.84 8.00 11.13
N TRP A 86 -8.90 7.41 11.70
CA TRP A 86 -9.21 5.97 11.64
C TRP A 86 -8.05 5.09 12.14
N ASP A 87 -7.52 4.19 11.32
CA ASP A 87 -6.46 3.24 11.67
C ASP A 87 -5.20 3.89 12.25
N ALA A 88 -4.85 5.09 11.79
CA ALA A 88 -3.69 5.84 12.27
C ALA A 88 -3.80 6.15 13.77
N ARG A 89 -5.01 6.27 14.31
CA ARG A 89 -5.23 6.46 15.74
C ARG A 89 -4.77 5.24 16.53
N PHE A 90 -4.98 4.03 16.02
CA PHE A 90 -4.48 2.83 16.68
C PHE A 90 -2.95 2.76 16.62
N TYR A 91 -2.33 3.05 15.47
CA TYR A 91 -0.87 3.05 15.37
C TYR A 91 -0.22 4.10 16.28
N THR A 92 -0.73 5.33 16.28
CA THR A 92 -0.19 6.39 17.15
C THR A 92 -0.47 6.12 18.62
N ASN A 93 -1.64 5.56 18.97
CA ASN A 93 -1.94 5.14 20.33
C ASN A 93 -0.99 4.03 20.82
N ILE A 94 -0.71 3.02 19.99
CA ILE A 94 0.26 1.95 20.32
C ILE A 94 1.67 2.54 20.47
N ALA A 95 2.05 3.48 19.61
CA ALA A 95 3.36 4.13 19.70
C ALA A 95 3.52 4.87 21.04
N GLN A 96 2.47 5.55 21.50
CA GLN A 96 2.48 6.32 22.76
C GLN A 96 2.34 5.44 24.00
N HIS A 97 1.39 4.50 24.00
CA HIS A 97 0.92 3.81 25.20
C HIS A 97 1.22 2.31 25.21
N GLY A 98 1.63 1.73 24.08
CA GLY A 98 1.79 0.29 23.92
C GLY A 98 0.47 -0.44 23.68
N TYR A 99 0.49 -1.76 23.83
CA TYR A 99 -0.70 -2.61 23.65
C TYR A 99 -1.50 -2.73 24.96
N PRO A 100 -2.84 -2.79 24.88
CA PRO A 100 -3.67 -3.02 26.06
C PRO A 100 -3.47 -4.45 26.59
N THR A 101 -3.33 -4.59 27.90
CA THR A 101 -3.24 -5.90 28.58
C THR A 101 -4.62 -6.50 28.88
N THR A 102 -5.64 -5.66 29.01
CA THR A 102 -7.04 -6.06 29.23
C THR A 102 -7.88 -5.74 28.00
N LEU A 103 -8.62 -6.72 27.50
CA LEU A 103 -9.54 -6.51 26.38
C LEU A 103 -10.84 -5.89 26.86
N ALA A 104 -11.26 -4.80 26.24
CA ALA A 104 -12.60 -4.25 26.43
C ALA A 104 -13.64 -5.22 25.83
N ILE A 105 -14.70 -5.48 26.58
CA ILE A 105 -15.80 -6.36 26.21
C ILE A 105 -17.09 -5.58 26.38
N ASP A 106 -17.95 -5.64 25.37
CA ASP A 106 -19.26 -4.97 25.40
C ASP A 106 -20.26 -5.70 26.31
N ALA A 107 -21.43 -5.09 26.54
CA ALA A 107 -22.47 -5.65 27.40
C ALA A 107 -23.01 -7.02 26.92
N ALA A 108 -22.78 -7.37 25.65
CA ALA A 108 -23.18 -8.65 25.06
C ALA A 108 -22.04 -9.69 25.11
N GLY A 109 -20.90 -9.37 25.72
CA GLY A 109 -19.78 -10.30 25.87
C GLY A 109 -18.82 -10.36 24.67
N HIS A 110 -18.91 -9.42 23.72
CA HIS A 110 -18.01 -9.40 22.56
C HIS A 110 -16.83 -8.47 22.77
N VAL A 111 -15.64 -8.92 22.33
CA VAL A 111 -14.45 -8.07 22.30
C VAL A 111 -14.67 -6.85 21.39
N GLU A 112 -14.29 -5.68 21.89
CA GLU A 112 -14.35 -4.43 21.14
C GLU A 112 -13.09 -4.19 20.30
N LYS A 113 -13.18 -3.25 19.36
CA LYS A 113 -12.05 -2.81 18.51
C LYS A 113 -10.92 -2.29 19.40
N ASN A 114 -9.73 -2.83 19.20
CA ASN A 114 -8.57 -2.45 20.00
C ASN A 114 -7.26 -2.62 19.21
N GLY A 115 -6.15 -2.21 19.84
CA GLY A 115 -4.83 -2.18 19.21
C GLY A 115 -4.30 -3.52 18.72
N TRP A 116 -4.78 -4.67 19.20
CA TRP A 116 -4.24 -5.98 18.82
C TRP A 116 -4.46 -6.36 17.34
N ALA A 117 -5.39 -5.72 16.63
CA ALA A 117 -5.50 -5.84 15.15
C ALA A 117 -4.37 -5.13 14.39
N PHE A 118 -3.62 -4.24 15.05
CA PHE A 118 -2.58 -3.43 14.43
C PHE A 118 -1.20 -3.95 14.84
N LEU A 119 -0.45 -4.43 13.86
CA LEU A 119 0.80 -5.14 14.09
C LEU A 119 1.96 -4.19 14.45
N PRO A 120 3.00 -4.67 15.16
CA PRO A 120 3.90 -3.82 15.94
C PRO A 120 4.95 -3.03 15.13
N ALA A 121 5.40 -3.51 13.98
CA ALA A 121 6.60 -2.96 13.32
C ALA A 121 6.48 -1.46 13.00
N PHE A 122 5.34 -1.02 12.47
CA PHE A 122 5.10 0.38 12.17
C PHE A 122 5.01 1.26 13.43
N PRO A 123 4.11 1.00 14.41
CA PRO A 123 3.97 1.87 15.58
C PRO A 123 5.22 1.87 16.47
N TRP A 124 5.98 0.78 16.57
CA TRP A 124 7.26 0.78 17.29
C TRP A 124 8.34 1.57 16.55
N THR A 125 8.38 1.55 15.23
CA THR A 125 9.26 2.44 14.44
C THR A 125 8.92 3.91 14.71
N VAL A 126 7.64 4.25 14.71
CA VAL A 126 7.15 5.59 15.04
C VAL A 126 7.56 5.99 16.46
N ARG A 127 7.39 5.10 17.45
CA ARG A 127 7.78 5.35 18.84
C ARG A 127 9.26 5.65 18.97
N ILE A 128 10.13 4.80 18.42
CA ILE A 128 11.58 4.95 18.52
C ILE A 128 12.01 6.29 17.90
N LEU A 129 11.51 6.61 16.71
CA LEU A 129 11.84 7.85 16.03
C LEU A 129 11.32 9.08 16.78
N ALA A 130 10.09 9.05 17.29
CA ALA A 130 9.53 10.13 18.11
C ALA A 130 10.35 10.37 19.39
N GLN A 131 10.81 9.30 20.05
CA GLN A 131 11.70 9.41 21.21
C GLN A 131 13.07 10.00 20.85
N MET A 132 13.61 9.67 19.67
CA MET A 132 14.90 10.19 19.21
C MET A 132 14.84 11.65 18.76
N THR A 133 13.75 12.09 18.12
CA THR A 133 13.62 13.45 17.56
C THR A 133 12.93 14.42 18.51
N GLY A 134 12.17 13.92 19.49
CA GLY A 134 11.29 14.71 20.34
C GLY A 134 10.01 15.19 19.63
N TRP A 135 9.72 14.68 18.43
CA TRP A 135 8.52 15.05 17.66
C TRP A 135 7.30 14.24 18.10
N ASP A 136 6.10 14.77 17.84
CA ASP A 136 4.87 14.04 18.11
C ASP A 136 4.73 12.80 17.22
N THR A 137 4.06 11.77 17.73
CA THR A 137 3.91 10.49 17.02
C THR A 137 3.10 10.60 15.73
N GLY A 138 2.20 11.58 15.59
CA GLY A 138 1.38 11.76 14.39
C GLY A 138 2.20 12.28 13.21
N GLY A 139 2.99 13.34 13.43
CA GLY A 139 3.94 13.86 12.45
C GLY A 139 4.98 12.81 12.06
N VAL A 140 5.53 12.08 13.04
CA VAL A 140 6.47 10.98 12.78
C VAL A 140 5.82 9.85 11.98
N ALA A 141 4.57 9.46 12.28
CA ALA A 141 3.85 8.42 11.52
C ALA A 141 3.68 8.80 10.05
N VAL A 142 3.28 10.03 9.75
CA VAL A 142 3.18 10.56 8.37
C VAL A 142 4.54 10.57 7.69
N GLY A 143 5.60 10.98 8.39
CA GLY A 143 6.97 10.95 7.87
C GLY A 143 7.45 9.53 7.54
N VAL A 144 7.22 8.57 8.43
CA VAL A 144 7.56 7.15 8.23
C VAL A 144 6.77 6.58 7.06
N ALA A 145 5.46 6.80 7.00
CA ALA A 145 4.63 6.34 5.89
C ALA A 145 5.12 6.92 4.55
N THR A 146 5.41 8.21 4.50
CA THR A 146 5.92 8.90 3.31
C THR A 146 7.29 8.38 2.88
N ALA A 147 8.19 8.12 3.83
CA ALA A 147 9.52 7.56 3.53
C ALA A 147 9.42 6.13 2.99
N PHE A 148 8.65 5.26 3.65
CA PHE A 148 8.42 3.91 3.16
C PHE A 148 7.64 3.86 1.85
N GLY A 149 6.78 4.84 1.57
CA GLY A 149 6.09 4.96 0.30
C GLY A 149 7.06 5.21 -0.86
N ALA A 150 8.09 6.03 -0.63
CA ALA A 150 9.17 6.25 -1.59
C ALA A 150 9.97 4.95 -1.83
N LEU A 151 10.32 4.26 -0.76
CA LEU A 151 11.02 2.97 -0.81
C LEU A 151 10.18 1.90 -1.52
N ALA A 152 8.88 1.86 -1.29
CA ALA A 152 7.94 0.97 -1.96
C ALA A 152 7.88 1.27 -3.46
N ALA A 153 7.82 2.54 -3.88
CA ALA A 153 7.87 2.92 -5.29
C ALA A 153 9.17 2.51 -5.97
N LEU A 154 10.32 2.72 -5.31
CA LEU A 154 11.63 2.27 -5.79
C LEU A 154 11.70 0.75 -5.94
N MET A 155 11.16 0.02 -4.97
CA MET A 155 11.17 -1.44 -4.99
C MET A 155 10.17 -2.03 -5.98
N LEU A 156 9.00 -1.41 -6.16
CA LEU A 156 8.07 -1.77 -7.22
C LEU A 156 8.73 -1.61 -8.58
N TYR A 157 9.36 -0.46 -8.86
CA TYR A 157 10.10 -0.24 -10.10
C TYR A 157 11.15 -1.34 -10.33
N ARG A 158 11.96 -1.65 -9.31
CA ARG A 158 12.98 -2.71 -9.41
C ARG A 158 12.40 -4.11 -9.63
N LEU A 159 11.27 -4.42 -8.99
CA LEU A 159 10.55 -5.66 -9.20
C LEU A 159 10.03 -5.77 -10.63
N LEU A 160 9.46 -4.69 -11.16
CA LEU A 160 8.95 -4.63 -12.53
C LEU A 160 10.07 -4.77 -13.57
N ARG A 161 11.23 -4.14 -13.35
CA ARG A 161 12.40 -4.23 -14.24
C ARG A 161 12.94 -5.65 -14.44
N LEU A 162 12.52 -6.63 -13.63
CA LEU A 162 12.84 -8.04 -13.86
C LEU A 162 12.09 -8.63 -15.07
N ARG A 163 11.01 -7.99 -15.53
CA ARG A 163 10.06 -8.57 -16.50
C ARG A 163 9.58 -7.61 -17.59
N VAL A 164 9.59 -6.31 -17.32
CA VAL A 164 9.20 -5.28 -18.29
C VAL A 164 10.35 -4.30 -18.53
N ASP A 165 10.26 -3.56 -19.64
CA ASP A 165 11.23 -2.55 -20.01
C ASP A 165 11.20 -1.34 -19.06
N GLU A 166 12.13 -0.41 -19.27
CA GLU A 166 12.26 0.79 -18.44
C GLU A 166 10.99 1.64 -18.41
N LEU A 167 10.38 1.82 -19.58
CA LEU A 167 9.19 2.64 -19.74
C LEU A 167 7.97 1.97 -19.07
N GLY A 168 7.79 0.66 -19.23
CA GLY A 168 6.75 -0.09 -18.57
C GLY A 168 6.88 -0.10 -17.04
N ALA A 169 8.10 -0.25 -16.53
CA ALA A 169 8.36 -0.18 -15.08
C ALA A 169 8.07 1.22 -14.52
N LEU A 170 8.46 2.28 -15.24
CA LEU A 170 8.20 3.65 -14.82
C LEU A 170 6.69 3.94 -14.80
N TRP A 171 5.96 3.62 -15.88
CA TRP A 171 4.51 3.83 -15.94
C TRP A 171 3.74 2.99 -14.92
N GLY A 172 4.12 1.72 -14.71
CA GLY A 172 3.54 0.89 -13.66
C GLY A 172 3.71 1.51 -12.26
N THR A 173 4.88 2.09 -12.00
CA THR A 173 5.16 2.83 -10.75
C THR A 173 4.36 4.13 -10.67
N THR A 174 4.22 4.86 -11.78
CA THR A 174 3.37 6.06 -11.86
C THR A 174 1.91 5.73 -11.54
N PHE A 175 1.34 4.68 -12.11
CA PHE A 175 -0.05 4.26 -11.83
C PHE A 175 -0.25 3.86 -10.37
N PHE A 176 0.75 3.23 -9.76
CA PHE A 176 0.75 2.94 -8.32
C PHE A 176 0.75 4.22 -7.47
N CYS A 177 1.60 5.19 -7.80
CA CYS A 177 1.73 6.45 -7.04
C CYS A 177 0.50 7.37 -7.19
N PHE A 178 -0.09 7.43 -8.38
CA PHE A 178 -1.27 8.27 -8.70
C PHE A 178 -2.59 7.49 -8.71
N GLY A 179 -2.60 6.25 -8.21
CA GLY A 179 -3.79 5.40 -8.18
C GLY A 179 -4.88 5.96 -7.26
N ALA A 180 -6.06 5.34 -7.30
CA ALA A 180 -7.25 5.78 -6.53
C ALA A 180 -7.01 6.00 -5.03
N VAL A 181 -6.06 5.30 -4.45
CA VAL A 181 -5.71 5.39 -3.02
C VAL A 181 -4.23 5.77 -2.82
N GLY A 182 -3.62 6.46 -3.79
CA GLY A 182 -2.22 6.89 -3.72
C GLY A 182 -1.91 7.79 -2.52
N PHE A 183 -2.90 8.47 -1.94
CA PHE A 183 -2.77 9.23 -0.69
C PHE A 183 -2.38 8.35 0.51
N VAL A 184 -2.67 7.04 0.49
CA VAL A 184 -2.29 6.10 1.56
C VAL A 184 -0.76 6.01 1.72
N LEU A 185 -0.01 6.38 0.68
CA LEU A 185 1.45 6.39 0.77
C LEU A 185 2.01 7.53 1.64
N GLU A 186 1.19 8.45 2.15
CA GLU A 186 1.59 9.55 3.06
C GLU A 186 0.73 9.68 4.33
N VAL A 187 -0.46 9.08 4.39
CA VAL A 187 -1.28 9.01 5.62
C VAL A 187 -0.59 8.09 6.63
N GLY A 188 -0.77 8.33 7.95
CA GLY A 188 -0.07 7.64 9.06
C GLY A 188 -0.41 6.16 9.27
N TYR A 189 -0.46 5.38 8.19
CA TYR A 189 -0.80 3.97 8.14
C TYR A 189 0.43 3.10 7.85
N ALA A 190 0.38 1.83 8.25
CA ALA A 190 1.46 0.86 8.05
C ALA A 190 1.60 0.38 6.59
N GLU A 191 0.68 0.76 5.71
CA GLU A 191 0.54 0.26 4.34
C GLU A 191 1.82 0.48 3.52
N SER A 192 2.41 1.68 3.57
CA SER A 192 3.66 1.99 2.88
C SER A 192 4.80 1.06 3.30
N MET A 193 4.93 0.81 4.61
CA MET A 193 5.97 -0.07 5.17
C MET A 193 5.74 -1.51 4.75
N PHE A 194 4.48 -1.97 4.78
CA PHE A 194 4.12 -3.31 4.33
C PHE A 194 4.36 -3.51 2.83
N LEU A 195 3.98 -2.54 2.00
CA LEU A 195 4.21 -2.53 0.55
C LEU A 195 5.70 -2.61 0.22
N PHE A 196 6.54 -1.84 0.92
CA PHE A 196 7.99 -1.92 0.76
C PHE A 196 8.50 -3.34 1.03
N PHE A 197 8.15 -3.94 2.16
CA PHE A 197 8.62 -5.28 2.48
C PHE A 197 8.06 -6.37 1.56
N LEU A 198 6.82 -6.25 1.09
CA LEU A 198 6.26 -7.18 0.10
C LEU A 198 6.98 -7.07 -1.25
N PHE A 199 7.21 -5.87 -1.77
CA PHE A 199 7.92 -5.68 -3.03
C PHE A 199 9.39 -6.06 -2.93
N ALA A 200 10.07 -5.69 -1.83
CA ALA A 200 11.45 -6.09 -1.55
C ALA A 200 11.59 -7.60 -1.38
N GLY A 201 10.69 -8.23 -0.62
CA GLY A 201 10.66 -9.67 -0.42
C GLY A 201 10.39 -10.42 -1.72
N THR A 202 9.42 -9.96 -2.52
CA THR A 202 9.14 -10.56 -3.85
C THR A 202 10.36 -10.40 -4.77
N TRP A 203 10.98 -9.22 -4.81
CA TRP A 203 12.20 -9.02 -5.59
C TRP A 203 13.35 -9.93 -5.12
N ALA A 204 13.54 -10.08 -3.81
CA ALA A 204 14.53 -10.97 -3.22
C ALA A 204 14.27 -12.44 -3.56
N MET A 205 13.01 -12.88 -3.52
CA MET A 205 12.59 -14.21 -3.96
C MET A 205 12.96 -14.46 -5.42
N LEU A 206 12.64 -13.52 -6.32
CA LEU A 206 12.90 -13.67 -7.75
C LEU A 206 14.38 -13.57 -8.12
N THR A 207 15.18 -12.91 -7.28
CA THR A 207 16.64 -12.80 -7.41
C THR A 207 17.40 -13.82 -6.56
N ARG A 208 16.71 -14.80 -5.97
CA ARG A 208 17.28 -15.91 -5.17
C ARG A 208 18.08 -15.44 -3.93
N ARG A 209 17.73 -14.28 -3.37
CA ARG A 209 18.32 -13.72 -2.15
C ARG A 209 17.47 -14.10 -0.93
N TYR A 210 17.54 -15.37 -0.52
CA TYR A 210 16.63 -15.93 0.47
C TYR A 210 16.75 -15.32 1.87
N GLU A 211 17.92 -14.81 2.25
CA GLU A 211 18.12 -14.11 3.53
C GLU A 211 17.37 -12.78 3.54
N MET A 212 17.46 -12.03 2.45
CA MET A 212 16.70 -10.79 2.30
C MET A 212 15.20 -11.06 2.25
N LEU A 213 14.77 -12.12 1.56
CA LEU A 213 13.38 -12.57 1.56
C LEU A 213 12.90 -12.89 2.99
N LEU A 214 13.71 -13.63 3.77
CA LEU A 214 13.40 -13.97 5.16
C LEU A 214 13.18 -12.70 5.98
N TRP A 215 14.13 -11.77 5.98
CA TRP A 215 14.02 -10.54 6.77
C TRP A 215 12.84 -9.67 6.32
N CYS A 216 12.65 -9.48 5.02
CA CYS A 216 11.50 -8.74 4.50
C CYS A 216 10.18 -9.41 4.89
N GLY A 217 10.07 -10.73 4.80
CA GLY A 217 8.83 -11.43 5.12
C GLY A 217 8.53 -11.46 6.62
N VAL A 218 9.55 -11.59 7.48
CA VAL A 218 9.38 -11.46 8.94
C VAL A 218 8.93 -10.04 9.32
N LEU A 219 9.59 -9.01 8.77
CA LEU A 219 9.20 -7.61 9.04
C LEU A 219 7.79 -7.30 8.50
N ALA A 220 7.45 -7.81 7.31
CA ALA A 220 6.09 -7.71 6.77
C ALA A 220 5.06 -8.38 7.70
N ALA A 221 5.39 -9.55 8.25
CA ALA A 221 4.52 -10.33 9.14
C ALA A 221 4.23 -9.63 10.47
N PHE A 222 5.09 -8.69 10.86
CA PHE A 222 4.86 -7.81 12.01
C PHE A 222 4.45 -6.39 11.59
N THR A 223 4.21 -6.11 10.31
CA THR A 223 3.71 -4.80 9.85
C THR A 223 2.21 -4.82 9.61
N LYS A 224 1.72 -5.83 8.88
CA LYS A 224 0.29 -6.04 8.61
C LYS A 224 -0.02 -7.52 8.36
N PRO A 225 -1.27 -7.96 8.57
CA PRO A 225 -1.68 -9.30 8.19
C PRO A 225 -1.53 -9.49 6.67
N GLY A 226 -1.02 -10.65 6.24
CA GLY A 226 -0.85 -10.98 4.82
C GLY A 226 0.57 -11.34 4.38
N ALA A 227 1.58 -11.28 5.26
CA ALA A 227 2.94 -11.67 4.91
C ALA A 227 3.11 -13.15 4.52
N LEU A 228 2.18 -14.02 4.96
CA LEU A 228 2.13 -15.44 4.55
C LEU A 228 2.06 -15.62 3.03
N VAL A 229 1.64 -14.58 2.30
CA VAL A 229 1.69 -14.50 0.84
C VAL A 229 3.09 -14.76 0.29
N LEU A 230 4.13 -14.24 0.92
CA LEU A 230 5.51 -14.47 0.49
C LEU A 230 5.93 -15.93 0.68
N ALA A 231 5.53 -16.56 1.79
CA ALA A 231 5.79 -17.98 2.03
C ALA A 231 5.05 -18.88 1.03
N LEU A 232 3.78 -18.58 0.75
CA LEU A 232 2.98 -19.33 -0.23
C LEU A 232 3.54 -19.16 -1.65
N ALA A 233 3.86 -17.94 -2.05
CA ALA A 233 4.45 -17.65 -3.36
C ALA A 233 5.80 -18.35 -3.53
N LEU A 234 6.63 -18.34 -2.48
CA LEU A 234 7.90 -19.06 -2.45
C LEU A 234 7.68 -20.57 -2.59
N GLY A 235 6.71 -21.14 -1.87
CA GLY A 235 6.35 -22.55 -1.98
C GLY A 235 5.98 -22.93 -3.41
N ILE A 236 5.15 -22.13 -4.08
CA ILE A 236 4.77 -22.33 -5.49
C ILE A 236 6.01 -22.30 -6.39
N VAL A 237 6.88 -21.30 -6.24
CA VAL A 237 8.10 -21.14 -7.07
C VAL A 237 9.10 -22.29 -6.82
N VAL A 238 9.28 -22.71 -5.57
CA VAL A 238 10.18 -23.81 -5.18
C VAL A 238 9.67 -25.14 -5.73
N VAL A 239 8.39 -25.46 -5.57
CA VAL A 239 7.79 -26.68 -6.13
C VAL A 239 7.92 -26.69 -7.65
N GLN A 240 7.60 -25.58 -8.31
CA GLN A 240 7.73 -25.47 -9.75
C GLN A 240 9.18 -25.70 -10.21
N ARG A 241 10.17 -25.05 -9.59
CA ARG A 241 11.60 -25.26 -9.93
C ARG A 241 12.03 -26.70 -9.67
N TYR A 242 11.60 -27.28 -8.55
CA TYR A 242 11.97 -28.65 -8.21
C TYR A 242 11.46 -29.67 -9.23
N VAL A 243 10.27 -29.44 -9.79
CA VAL A 243 9.68 -30.30 -10.82
C VAL A 243 10.28 -30.05 -12.20
N GLN A 244 10.57 -28.79 -12.56
CA GLN A 244 10.97 -28.42 -13.92
C GLN A 244 12.50 -28.38 -14.15
N ASP A 245 13.27 -28.11 -13.11
CA ASP A 245 14.72 -27.89 -13.19
C ASP A 245 15.39 -28.34 -11.87
N ARG A 246 15.29 -29.65 -11.59
CA ARG A 246 15.84 -30.23 -10.37
C ARG A 246 17.36 -30.11 -10.32
N GLU A 247 18.02 -30.31 -11.45
CA GLU A 247 19.49 -30.28 -11.58
C GLU A 247 20.04 -28.86 -11.41
N GLY A 248 19.37 -27.84 -11.96
CA GLY A 248 19.70 -26.42 -11.78
C GLY A 248 19.25 -25.83 -10.44
N PHE A 249 18.80 -26.64 -9.47
CA PHE A 249 18.40 -26.21 -8.14
C PHE A 249 19.20 -26.94 -7.06
N PRO A 250 20.40 -26.45 -6.69
CA PRO A 250 21.28 -27.12 -5.73
C PRO A 250 20.64 -27.32 -4.34
N PRO A 251 20.98 -28.39 -3.60
CA PRO A 251 20.41 -28.66 -2.28
C PRO A 251 20.54 -27.51 -1.27
N ALA A 252 21.69 -26.83 -1.25
CA ALA A 252 21.91 -25.67 -0.37
C ALA A 252 20.92 -24.53 -0.64
N GLU A 253 20.59 -24.28 -1.92
CA GLU A 253 19.60 -23.29 -2.31
C GLU A 253 18.20 -23.70 -1.86
N ARG A 254 17.84 -24.99 -1.97
CA ARG A 254 16.57 -25.53 -1.49
C ARG A 254 16.40 -25.33 0.01
N VAL A 255 17.44 -25.63 0.79
CA VAL A 255 17.44 -25.47 2.25
C VAL A 255 17.22 -24.00 2.62
N ARG A 256 17.96 -23.06 1.99
CA ARG A 256 17.79 -21.61 2.24
C ARG A 256 16.37 -21.14 1.91
N ALA A 257 15.80 -21.61 0.81
CA ALA A 257 14.42 -21.30 0.44
C ALA A 257 13.40 -21.85 1.45
N VAL A 258 13.56 -23.10 1.89
CA VAL A 258 12.68 -23.72 2.90
C VAL A 258 12.79 -23.00 4.24
N ILE A 259 14.00 -22.68 4.70
CA ILE A 259 14.21 -21.91 5.93
C ILE A 259 13.52 -20.54 5.84
N ALA A 260 13.70 -19.81 4.75
CA ALA A 260 13.02 -18.53 4.55
C ALA A 260 11.49 -18.68 4.59
N GLY A 261 10.93 -19.68 3.88
CA GLY A 261 9.49 -19.93 3.88
C GLY A 261 8.94 -20.28 5.25
N LEU A 262 9.62 -21.17 6.00
CA LEU A 262 9.22 -21.56 7.34
C LEU A 262 9.34 -20.41 8.34
N ALA A 263 10.39 -19.60 8.26
CA ALA A 263 10.57 -18.44 9.12
C ALA A 263 9.46 -17.39 8.91
N ILE A 264 9.11 -17.12 7.64
CA ILE A 264 8.00 -16.21 7.30
C ILE A 264 6.66 -16.78 7.78
N ALA A 265 6.45 -18.09 7.62
CA ALA A 265 5.25 -18.76 8.11
C ALA A 265 5.13 -18.66 9.64
N ALA A 266 6.20 -18.99 10.36
CA ALA A 266 6.26 -18.89 11.81
C ALA A 266 6.00 -17.46 12.28
N ALA A 267 6.62 -16.46 11.65
CA ALA A 267 6.36 -15.05 11.96
C ALA A 267 4.91 -14.65 11.68
N GLY A 268 4.32 -15.11 10.58
CA GLY A 268 2.92 -14.83 10.23
C GLY A 268 1.90 -15.39 11.22
N PHE A 269 2.23 -16.48 11.92
CA PHE A 269 1.39 -17.06 12.98
C PHE A 269 1.78 -16.63 14.40
N ALA A 270 2.89 -15.92 14.56
CA ALA A 270 3.38 -15.52 15.89
C ALA A 270 2.47 -14.47 16.54
N TRP A 271 1.96 -13.50 15.78
CA TRP A 271 1.21 -12.38 16.35
C TRP A 271 -0.08 -12.79 17.10
N PRO A 272 -0.95 -13.67 16.55
CA PRO A 272 -2.09 -14.20 17.30
C PRO A 272 -1.71 -14.88 18.62
N LEU A 273 -0.59 -15.61 18.65
CA LEU A 273 -0.10 -16.29 19.84
C LEU A 273 0.43 -15.30 20.89
N ILE A 274 1.12 -14.25 20.44
CA ILE A 274 1.59 -13.17 21.31
C ILE A 274 0.40 -12.43 21.93
N ALA A 275 -0.62 -12.11 21.13
CA ALA A 275 -1.86 -11.48 21.61
C ALA A 275 -2.56 -12.35 22.66
N ALA A 276 -2.68 -13.66 22.40
CA ALA A 276 -3.26 -14.60 23.35
C ALA A 276 -2.48 -14.67 24.67
N ALA A 277 -1.15 -14.74 24.59
CA ALA A 277 -0.30 -14.81 25.77
C ALA A 277 -0.35 -13.50 26.60
N ALA A 278 -0.35 -12.35 25.94
CA ALA A 278 -0.34 -11.05 26.61
C ALA A 278 -1.68 -10.67 27.26
N THR A 279 -2.79 -11.15 26.69
CA THR A 279 -4.15 -10.82 27.17
C THR A 279 -4.78 -11.93 28.02
N GLY A 280 -4.19 -13.13 28.03
CA GLY A 280 -4.79 -14.33 28.60
C GLY A 280 -6.01 -14.85 27.81
N HIS A 281 -6.30 -14.29 26.63
CA HIS A 281 -7.48 -14.63 25.84
C HIS A 281 -7.09 -15.27 24.50
N ALA A 282 -7.33 -16.58 24.35
CA ALA A 282 -6.89 -17.34 23.17
C ALA A 282 -7.41 -16.77 21.82
N GLY A 283 -8.59 -16.15 21.84
CA GLY A 283 -9.22 -15.52 20.68
C GLY A 283 -8.86 -14.05 20.45
N ALA A 284 -7.97 -13.45 21.25
CA ALA A 284 -7.75 -12.00 21.30
C ALA A 284 -7.61 -11.35 19.93
N TYR A 285 -6.66 -11.82 19.12
CA TYR A 285 -6.40 -11.26 17.79
C TYR A 285 -7.60 -11.42 16.84
N LEU A 286 -8.10 -12.65 16.68
CA LEU A 286 -9.16 -12.95 15.72
C LEU A 286 -10.48 -12.26 16.08
N GLN A 287 -10.86 -12.24 17.37
CA GLN A 287 -12.07 -11.57 17.82
C GLN A 287 -11.95 -10.05 17.68
N THR A 288 -10.76 -9.50 17.92
CA THR A 288 -10.48 -8.09 17.66
C THR A 288 -10.70 -7.80 16.17
N GLU A 289 -10.03 -8.49 15.24
CA GLU A 289 -10.20 -8.32 13.78
C GLU A 289 -11.67 -8.44 13.32
N MET A 290 -12.42 -9.39 13.89
CA MET A 290 -13.83 -9.58 13.56
C MET A 290 -14.76 -8.53 14.17
N SER A 291 -14.31 -7.71 15.12
CA SER A 291 -15.15 -6.67 15.72
C SER A 291 -15.57 -5.59 14.71
N TRP A 292 -14.73 -5.33 13.68
CA TRP A 292 -15.07 -4.46 12.54
C TRP A 292 -16.14 -5.04 11.62
N TRP A 293 -16.39 -6.34 11.66
CA TRP A 293 -17.44 -6.93 10.83
C TRP A 293 -18.83 -6.54 11.35
N ARG A 294 -18.95 -6.28 12.67
CA ARG A 294 -20.21 -5.90 13.30
C ARG A 294 -20.75 -4.57 12.82
N ASP A 295 -19.88 -3.62 12.47
CA ASP A 295 -20.33 -2.31 11.99
C ASP A 295 -21.17 -2.44 10.72
N VAL A 296 -20.83 -3.42 9.87
CA VAL A 296 -21.47 -3.64 8.58
C VAL A 296 -22.56 -4.69 8.68
N LEU A 297 -22.29 -5.81 9.35
CA LEU A 297 -23.21 -6.95 9.39
C LEU A 297 -24.22 -6.89 10.54
N GLY A 298 -23.99 -6.04 11.55
CA GLY A 298 -24.77 -5.99 12.80
C GLY A 298 -24.50 -7.14 13.78
N TYR A 299 -23.76 -8.17 13.36
CA TYR A 299 -23.35 -9.31 14.17
C TYR A 299 -22.00 -9.86 13.66
N THR A 300 -21.34 -10.70 14.46
CA THR A 300 -20.11 -11.39 14.04
C THR A 300 -20.41 -12.86 13.73
N PRO A 301 -20.40 -13.28 12.46
CA PRO A 301 -20.45 -14.71 12.14
C PRO A 301 -19.16 -15.41 12.60
N LYS A 302 -19.22 -16.72 12.79
CA LYS A 302 -18.02 -17.52 13.01
C LYS A 302 -17.09 -17.38 11.80
N PHE A 303 -15.82 -17.04 12.03
CA PHE A 303 -14.84 -16.99 10.96
C PHE A 303 -14.66 -18.37 10.32
N VAL A 304 -14.88 -18.43 9.01
CA VAL A 304 -14.56 -19.57 8.16
C VAL A 304 -13.77 -19.01 6.98
N PRO A 305 -12.56 -19.52 6.69
CA PRO A 305 -11.82 -19.07 5.51
C PRO A 305 -12.63 -19.23 4.22
N LEU A 306 -12.42 -18.33 3.26
CA LEU A 306 -13.05 -18.28 1.92
C LEU A 306 -14.54 -17.93 1.90
N THR A 307 -15.20 -17.79 3.05
CA THR A 307 -16.58 -17.31 3.14
C THR A 307 -16.78 -15.79 3.22
N PRO A 308 -15.81 -14.92 3.64
CA PRO A 308 -16.10 -13.51 3.89
C PRO A 308 -16.71 -12.77 2.69
N TRP A 309 -16.18 -12.99 1.49
CA TRP A 309 -16.69 -12.38 0.27
C TRP A 309 -18.14 -12.77 -0.04
N PHE A 310 -18.48 -14.04 0.19
CA PHE A 310 -19.86 -14.52 0.03
C PHE A 310 -20.78 -13.96 1.11
N ILE A 311 -20.35 -13.92 2.37
CA ILE A 311 -21.12 -13.30 3.47
C ILE A 311 -21.45 -11.85 3.12
N MET A 312 -20.46 -11.06 2.70
CA MET A 312 -20.67 -9.66 2.34
C MET A 312 -21.61 -9.50 1.15
N ALA A 313 -21.35 -10.23 0.07
CA ALA A 313 -22.15 -10.10 -1.14
C ALA A 313 -23.61 -10.57 -0.92
N THR A 314 -23.81 -11.64 -0.15
CA THR A 314 -25.16 -12.14 0.18
C THR A 314 -25.90 -11.22 1.14
N HIS A 315 -25.21 -10.53 2.05
CA HIS A 315 -25.81 -9.54 2.93
C HIS A 315 -26.49 -8.41 2.14
N PHE A 316 -25.84 -7.90 1.08
CA PHE A 316 -26.38 -6.78 0.28
C PHE A 316 -27.22 -7.22 -0.92
N LEU A 317 -26.93 -8.36 -1.54
CA LEU A 317 -27.53 -8.79 -2.82
C LEU A 317 -28.29 -10.12 -2.75
N GLY A 318 -28.40 -10.74 -1.57
CA GLY A 318 -28.96 -12.09 -1.42
C GLY A 318 -28.22 -13.12 -2.29
N TRP A 319 -28.96 -14.07 -2.88
CA TRP A 319 -28.36 -15.11 -3.73
C TRP A 319 -27.64 -14.57 -4.97
N ALA A 320 -28.01 -13.38 -5.48
CA ALA A 320 -27.29 -12.75 -6.58
C ALA A 320 -25.82 -12.44 -6.20
N GLY A 321 -25.54 -12.17 -4.93
CA GLY A 321 -24.20 -11.92 -4.41
C GLY A 321 -23.24 -13.10 -4.63
N VAL A 322 -23.73 -14.35 -4.54
CA VAL A 322 -22.92 -15.54 -4.82
C VAL A 322 -22.40 -15.54 -6.26
N PHE A 323 -23.27 -15.22 -7.22
CA PHE A 323 -22.89 -15.14 -8.63
C PHE A 323 -21.91 -14.00 -8.90
N VAL A 324 -22.05 -12.86 -8.21
CA VAL A 324 -21.09 -11.75 -8.30
C VAL A 324 -19.70 -12.20 -7.83
N VAL A 325 -19.61 -12.87 -6.68
CA VAL A 325 -18.33 -13.37 -6.17
C VAL A 325 -17.70 -14.40 -7.12
N LEU A 326 -18.50 -15.34 -7.63
CA LEU A 326 -18.03 -16.31 -8.63
C LEU A 326 -17.58 -15.64 -9.93
N ALA A 327 -18.26 -14.58 -10.37
CA ALA A 327 -17.85 -13.79 -11.52
C ALA A 327 -16.52 -13.06 -11.29
N ILE A 328 -16.31 -12.47 -10.11
CA ILE A 328 -15.03 -11.83 -9.74
C ILE A 328 -13.89 -12.85 -9.77
N VAL A 329 -14.08 -14.03 -9.16
CA VAL A 329 -13.08 -15.11 -9.18
C VAL A 329 -12.83 -15.58 -10.62
N GLY A 330 -13.89 -15.78 -11.41
CA GLY A 330 -13.80 -16.17 -12.81
C GLY A 330 -13.03 -15.17 -13.67
N LEU A 331 -13.31 -13.87 -13.50
CA LEU A 331 -12.61 -12.78 -14.19
C LEU A 331 -11.13 -12.71 -13.79
N PHE A 332 -10.82 -12.89 -12.52
CA PHE A 332 -9.43 -12.94 -12.05
C PHE A 332 -8.68 -14.12 -12.69
N VAL A 333 -9.24 -15.32 -12.64
CA VAL A 333 -8.64 -16.53 -13.25
C VAL A 333 -8.49 -16.36 -14.76
N TRP A 334 -9.49 -15.81 -15.43
CA TRP A 334 -9.44 -15.52 -16.86
C TRP A 334 -8.35 -14.50 -17.21
N GLY A 335 -8.26 -13.41 -16.45
CA GLY A 335 -7.22 -12.40 -16.59
C GLY A 335 -5.82 -13.00 -16.44
N MET A 336 -5.59 -13.81 -15.41
CA MET A 336 -4.30 -14.48 -15.16
C MET A 336 -3.85 -15.48 -16.24
N ARG A 337 -4.74 -15.81 -17.19
CA ARG A 337 -4.45 -16.63 -18.39
C ARG A 337 -4.07 -15.79 -19.61
N LYS A 338 -4.34 -14.48 -19.62
CA LYS A 338 -4.06 -13.60 -20.76
C LYS A 338 -2.56 -13.52 -21.06
N PRO A 339 -2.16 -13.41 -22.36
CA PRO A 339 -0.75 -13.35 -22.75
C PRO A 339 0.03 -12.23 -22.06
N SER A 340 -0.57 -11.04 -21.92
CA SER A 340 0.04 -9.87 -21.27
C SER A 340 0.45 -10.17 -19.82
N LEU A 341 -0.41 -10.83 -19.05
CA LEU A 341 -0.12 -11.19 -17.67
C LEU A 341 0.79 -12.40 -17.54
N ARG A 342 0.79 -13.31 -18.52
CA ARG A 342 1.76 -14.42 -18.58
C ARG A 342 3.20 -13.94 -18.75
N ARG A 343 3.42 -12.79 -19.41
CA ARG A 343 4.75 -12.18 -19.59
C ARG A 343 5.40 -11.71 -18.29
N LEU A 344 4.61 -11.44 -17.24
CA LEU A 344 5.14 -11.14 -15.90
C LEU A 344 5.91 -12.34 -15.28
N GLY A 345 5.85 -13.52 -15.91
CA GLY A 345 6.56 -14.71 -15.47
C GLY A 345 5.90 -15.37 -14.25
N THR A 346 6.25 -16.63 -14.00
CA THR A 346 5.55 -17.41 -12.97
C THR A 346 5.76 -16.88 -11.57
N GLY A 347 6.93 -16.30 -11.27
CA GLY A 347 7.22 -15.78 -9.94
C GLY A 347 6.34 -14.59 -9.51
N ILE A 348 6.16 -13.57 -10.36
CA ILE A 348 5.25 -12.45 -10.06
C ILE A 348 3.81 -12.95 -9.99
N ARG A 349 3.41 -13.85 -10.90
CA ARG A 349 2.06 -14.45 -10.90
C ARG A 349 1.80 -15.25 -9.62
N ALA A 350 2.77 -16.01 -9.13
CA ALA A 350 2.66 -16.75 -7.87
C ALA A 350 2.43 -15.81 -6.69
N TYR A 351 3.18 -14.69 -6.62
CA TYR A 351 2.95 -13.64 -5.63
C TYR A 351 1.55 -13.02 -5.74
N VAL A 352 1.15 -12.57 -6.94
CA VAL A 352 -0.16 -11.96 -7.18
C VAL A 352 -1.32 -12.90 -6.82
N VAL A 353 -1.24 -14.17 -7.23
CA VAL A 353 -2.27 -15.18 -6.92
C VAL A 353 -2.30 -15.46 -5.42
N SER A 354 -1.13 -15.57 -4.77
CA SER A 354 -1.06 -15.79 -3.33
C SER A 354 -1.69 -14.63 -2.56
N TYR A 355 -1.44 -13.39 -2.99
CA TYR A 355 -2.01 -12.19 -2.36
C TYR A 355 -3.52 -12.09 -2.58
N ALA A 356 -3.99 -12.34 -3.81
CA ALA A 356 -5.41 -12.37 -4.12
C ALA A 356 -6.14 -13.47 -3.34
N LEU A 357 -5.54 -14.66 -3.21
CA LEU A 357 -6.08 -15.76 -2.42
C LEU A 357 -6.14 -15.39 -0.93
N TYR A 358 -5.10 -14.74 -0.39
CA TYR A 358 -5.09 -14.25 0.98
C TYR A 358 -6.27 -13.29 1.23
N LEU A 359 -6.42 -12.26 0.39
CA LEU A 359 -7.55 -11.33 0.49
C LEU A 359 -8.91 -12.04 0.35
N PHE A 360 -9.01 -13.00 -0.57
CA PHE A 360 -10.24 -13.77 -0.76
C PHE A 360 -10.57 -14.65 0.45
N ALA A 361 -9.55 -15.23 1.07
CA ALA A 361 -9.71 -16.20 2.15
C ALA A 361 -10.10 -15.57 3.48
N VAL A 362 -9.55 -14.41 3.84
CA VAL A 362 -9.68 -13.91 5.21
C VAL A 362 -10.37 -12.55 5.32
N PHE A 363 -10.37 -11.76 4.26
CA PHE A 363 -10.81 -10.37 4.34
C PHE A 363 -12.28 -10.23 3.94
N LEU A 364 -13.07 -9.57 4.80
CA LEU A 364 -14.43 -9.15 4.51
C LEU A 364 -14.39 -7.89 3.62
N PRO A 365 -14.93 -7.90 2.38
CA PRO A 365 -14.85 -6.76 1.45
C PRO A 365 -15.54 -5.49 1.96
N GLN A 366 -14.79 -4.64 2.66
CA GLN A 366 -15.24 -3.36 3.23
C GLN A 366 -14.60 -2.16 2.52
N GLU A 367 -14.87 -0.95 3.03
CA GLU A 367 -14.32 0.33 2.56
C GLU A 367 -12.78 0.38 2.46
N SER A 368 -12.09 -0.50 3.21
CA SER A 368 -10.63 -0.61 3.17
C SER A 368 -10.09 -1.49 2.03
N LEU A 369 -10.95 -2.17 1.26
CA LEU A 369 -10.53 -3.03 0.15
C LEU A 369 -9.65 -2.30 -0.89
N PRO A 370 -9.95 -1.07 -1.35
CA PRO A 370 -9.16 -0.41 -2.38
C PRO A 370 -7.67 -0.25 -2.02
N ARG A 371 -7.36 0.13 -0.76
CA ARG A 371 -5.96 0.21 -0.28
C ARG A 371 -5.32 -1.16 -0.09
N LEU A 372 -6.11 -2.18 0.25
CA LEU A 372 -5.60 -3.55 0.35
C LEU A 372 -5.30 -4.17 -1.02
N LEU A 373 -5.80 -3.62 -2.13
CA LEU A 373 -5.45 -4.06 -3.48
C LEU A 373 -4.09 -3.51 -3.97
N MET A 374 -3.49 -2.53 -3.28
CA MET A 374 -2.22 -1.92 -3.69
C MET A 374 -1.06 -2.92 -3.92
N PRO A 375 -0.91 -4.01 -3.15
CA PRO A 375 0.13 -5.01 -3.41
C PRO A 375 -0.03 -5.74 -4.76
N LEU A 376 -1.18 -5.63 -5.42
CA LEU A 376 -1.44 -6.12 -6.78
C LEU A 376 -0.97 -5.15 -7.88
N ALA A 377 -0.28 -4.06 -7.55
CA ALA A 377 0.28 -3.10 -8.49
C ALA A 377 1.05 -3.70 -9.69
N PRO A 378 1.75 -4.85 -9.59
CA PRO A 378 2.37 -5.46 -10.79
C PRO A 378 1.38 -5.81 -11.92
N LEU A 379 0.08 -5.89 -11.65
CA LEU A 379 -0.94 -6.14 -12.68
C LEU A 379 -1.12 -4.97 -13.65
N VAL A 380 -0.88 -3.73 -13.22
CA VAL A 380 -1.10 -2.54 -14.06
C VAL A 380 0.09 -2.16 -14.94
N SER A 381 1.22 -2.86 -14.79
CA SER A 381 2.46 -2.59 -15.54
C SER A 381 2.61 -3.41 -16.83
N VAL A 382 1.56 -4.09 -17.28
CA VAL A 382 1.60 -4.94 -18.48
C VAL A 382 1.69 -4.13 -19.77
N ASP A 383 2.39 -4.67 -20.77
CA ASP A 383 2.64 -4.03 -22.07
C ASP A 383 1.37 -3.48 -22.74
N SER A 384 0.25 -4.18 -22.58
CA SER A 384 -1.04 -3.77 -23.16
C SER A 384 -1.54 -2.44 -22.62
N ILE A 385 -1.15 -2.08 -21.40
CA ILE A 385 -1.47 -0.79 -20.77
C ILE A 385 -0.34 0.20 -21.04
N THR A 386 0.89 -0.26 -20.89
CA THR A 386 2.06 0.61 -20.88
C THR A 386 2.61 0.93 -22.26
N HIS A 387 2.14 0.40 -23.40
CA HIS A 387 2.64 0.82 -24.73
C HIS A 387 1.78 1.90 -25.42
N SER A 388 0.49 1.98 -25.11
CA SER A 388 -0.41 2.96 -25.73
C SER A 388 -0.46 4.26 -24.94
N THR A 389 -0.07 5.37 -25.56
CA THR A 389 -0.13 6.71 -24.95
C THR A 389 -1.55 7.06 -24.49
N ALA A 390 -2.57 6.70 -25.26
CA ALA A 390 -3.96 6.95 -24.89
C ALA A 390 -4.37 6.17 -23.64
N ILE A 391 -3.99 4.88 -23.54
CA ILE A 391 -4.30 4.04 -22.38
C ILE A 391 -3.53 4.52 -21.15
N ARG A 392 -2.25 4.88 -21.28
CA ARG A 392 -1.46 5.45 -20.17
C ARG A 392 -2.13 6.69 -19.58
N ARG A 393 -2.58 7.62 -20.45
CA ARG A 393 -3.29 8.83 -20.02
C ARG A 393 -4.61 8.48 -19.35
N LEU A 394 -5.39 7.59 -19.95
CA LEU A 394 -6.66 7.15 -19.37
C LEU A 394 -6.45 6.58 -17.96
N VAL A 395 -5.54 5.61 -17.79
CA VAL A 395 -5.28 4.99 -16.48
C VAL A 395 -4.77 6.01 -15.46
N LEU A 396 -3.84 6.89 -15.85
CA LEU A 396 -3.32 7.94 -14.98
C LEU A 396 -4.45 8.89 -14.52
N PHE A 397 -5.19 9.47 -15.46
CA PHE A 397 -6.23 10.45 -15.13
C PHE A 397 -7.42 9.81 -14.43
N SER A 398 -7.79 8.57 -14.76
CA SER A 398 -8.78 7.81 -13.99
C SER A 398 -8.30 7.54 -12.57
N GLY A 399 -7.02 7.18 -12.37
CA GLY A 399 -6.44 7.01 -11.03
C GLY A 399 -6.50 8.30 -10.22
N MET A 400 -6.10 9.43 -10.81
CA MET A 400 -6.15 10.75 -10.17
C MET A 400 -7.59 11.17 -9.86
N ALA A 401 -8.53 11.00 -10.80
CA ALA A 401 -9.93 11.34 -10.61
C ALA A 401 -10.56 10.47 -9.50
N LEU A 402 -10.29 9.17 -9.49
CA LEU A 402 -10.72 8.28 -8.42
C LEU A 402 -10.09 8.66 -7.09
N GLN A 403 -8.85 9.15 -7.07
CA GLN A 403 -8.22 9.64 -5.85
C GLN A 403 -8.94 10.86 -5.28
N VAL A 404 -9.33 11.81 -6.15
CA VAL A 404 -10.17 12.95 -5.76
C VAL A 404 -11.48 12.44 -5.17
N THR A 405 -12.19 11.53 -5.85
CA THR A 405 -13.44 10.95 -5.35
C THR A 405 -13.25 10.26 -4.00
N CYS A 406 -12.25 9.39 -3.87
CA CYS A 406 -11.98 8.67 -2.62
C CYS A 406 -11.69 9.61 -1.47
N VAL A 407 -10.83 10.62 -1.67
CA VAL A 407 -10.49 11.58 -0.61
C VAL A 407 -11.71 12.42 -0.23
N VAL A 408 -12.47 12.93 -1.20
CA VAL A 408 -13.69 13.72 -0.94
C VAL A 408 -14.71 12.90 -0.18
N THR A 409 -15.03 11.69 -0.64
CA THR A 409 -16.02 10.82 0.02
C THR A 409 -15.54 10.41 1.41
N MET A 410 -14.33 9.85 1.55
CA MET A 410 -13.87 9.34 2.84
C MET A 410 -13.68 10.45 3.88
N TRP A 411 -13.08 11.59 3.50
CA TRP A 411 -12.77 12.65 4.47
C TRP A 411 -13.91 13.65 4.71
N LEU A 412 -14.83 13.88 3.77
CA LEU A 412 -15.94 14.81 4.02
C LEU A 412 -17.20 14.08 4.51
N THR A 413 -17.58 12.98 3.87
CA THR A 413 -18.81 12.24 4.21
C THR A 413 -18.60 11.11 5.20
N GLY A 414 -17.36 10.75 5.49
CA GLY A 414 -17.01 9.55 6.27
C GLY A 414 -17.04 8.29 5.41
N PRO A 415 -16.50 7.16 5.91
CA PRO A 415 -16.78 5.86 5.30
C PRO A 415 -18.30 5.64 5.31
N PRO A 416 -18.91 5.26 4.16
CA PRO A 416 -20.36 5.06 4.04
C PRO A 416 -20.88 3.95 4.95
#